data_AF-A0A644Z0F0-F1
#
_entry.id   AF-A0A644Z0F0-F1
#
_cell.length_a   1.000
_cell.length_b   1.000
_cell.length_c   1.000
_cell.angle_alpha   90.00
_cell.angle_beta   90.00
_cell.angle_gamma   90.00
#
_symmetry.space_group_name_H-M   'P 1'
#
loop_
_entity.id
_entity.type
_entity.pdbx_description
1 polymer ?
#
loop_
_entity_poly.entity_id
_entity_poly.type
_entity_poly.pdbx_seq_one_letter_code
_entity_poly.pdbx_strand_id
1 'polypeptide(L)'
;MEFGTVITDDMLATSQIGSYSLPDDVIKDKSEIVGLVAGDTVYAGEYLWRSRFISEDAYAENEKRTGYGLSDGTYLLTIGLPSESSGIAGILRAGDAVDVYGYTDDSGSTVVSKVLTGVTVYEVLNKKLVSLDDLDAEKKTNPDTDPSDYDFAPAYVVFTVNEQQAKVLIGLEKDKSLHLTLRETEAQP
;
A
#
# COMPACT_ATOMS: atom_id res chain seq x y z
N MET A 1 22.18 -1.96 -4.21
CA MET A 1 21.35 -0.85 -4.75
C MET A 1 19.91 -1.27 -4.55
N GLU A 2 19.11 -0.50 -3.83
CA GLU A 2 17.70 -0.82 -3.60
C GLU A 2 16.85 -0.30 -4.77
N PHE A 3 15.63 -0.83 -4.90
CA PHE A 3 14.64 -0.30 -5.84
C PHE A 3 14.48 1.22 -5.65
N GLY A 4 14.43 1.97 -6.75
CA GLY A 4 14.31 3.43 -6.74
C GLY A 4 15.62 4.21 -6.51
N THR A 5 16.74 3.52 -6.32
CA THR A 5 18.04 4.18 -6.17
C THR A 5 18.50 4.78 -7.50
N VAL A 6 18.87 6.07 -7.50
CA VAL A 6 19.59 6.72 -8.62
C VAL A 6 21.03 6.21 -8.63
N ILE A 7 21.47 5.70 -9.78
CA ILE A 7 22.77 5.05 -9.93
C ILE A 7 23.84 6.11 -10.14
N THR A 8 24.84 6.09 -9.26
CA THR A 8 26.04 6.92 -9.36
C THR A 8 27.26 6.06 -9.69
N ASP A 9 28.30 6.67 -10.27
CA ASP A 9 29.48 5.94 -10.74
C ASP A 9 30.23 5.19 -9.62
N ASP A 10 30.18 5.73 -8.40
CA ASP A 10 30.80 5.16 -7.20
C ASP A 10 30.09 3.90 -6.68
N MET A 11 28.83 3.67 -7.06
CA MET A 11 28.10 2.44 -6.75
C MET A 11 28.52 1.26 -7.63
N LEU A 12 29.24 1.52 -8.73
CA LEU A 12 29.53 0.53 -9.77
C LEU A 12 30.98 0.03 -9.68
N ALA A 13 31.17 -1.27 -9.88
CA ALA A 13 32.48 -1.89 -9.98
C ALA A 13 32.63 -2.61 -11.33
N THR A 14 33.80 -2.48 -11.96
CA THR A 14 34.15 -3.24 -13.17
C THR A 14 34.91 -4.50 -12.79
N SER A 15 34.49 -5.65 -13.34
CA SER A 15 35.22 -6.91 -13.21
C SER A 15 35.64 -7.39 -14.60
N GLN A 16 36.89 -7.84 -14.73
CA GLN A 16 37.40 -8.39 -15.98
C GLN A 16 37.06 -9.88 -16.04
N ILE A 17 36.16 -10.23 -16.95
CA ILE A 17 35.64 -11.57 -17.15
C ILE A 17 35.86 -11.99 -18.61
N GLY A 18 36.09 -13.28 -18.84
CA GLY A 18 36.26 -13.80 -20.20
C GLY A 18 34.98 -13.59 -21.02
N SER A 19 35.12 -13.12 -22.26
CA SER A 19 33.97 -12.77 -23.13
C SER A 19 33.12 -13.96 -23.58
N TYR A 20 33.56 -15.19 -23.30
CA TYR A 20 32.84 -16.40 -23.68
C TYR A 20 31.59 -16.54 -22.80
N SER A 21 30.41 -16.47 -23.43
CA SER A 21 29.08 -16.69 -22.82
C SER A 21 28.45 -15.53 -22.04
N LEU A 22 28.91 -14.28 -22.18
CA LEU A 22 28.17 -13.15 -21.63
C LEU A 22 26.97 -12.79 -22.51
N PRO A 23 25.74 -12.79 -21.97
CA PRO A 23 24.59 -12.30 -22.70
C PRO A 23 24.77 -10.84 -23.08
N ASP A 24 24.25 -10.47 -24.25
CA ASP A 24 24.36 -9.10 -24.73
C ASP A 24 23.68 -8.10 -23.80
N ASP A 25 22.64 -8.51 -23.06
CA ASP A 25 21.85 -7.67 -22.16
C ASP A 25 22.60 -7.23 -20.88
N VAL A 26 23.80 -7.75 -20.64
CA VAL A 26 24.67 -7.32 -19.53
C VAL A 26 25.33 -5.99 -19.87
N ILE A 27 25.38 -5.08 -18.89
CA ILE A 27 26.07 -3.80 -18.96
C ILE A 27 27.58 -4.02 -19.08
N LYS A 28 28.18 -3.39 -20.10
CA LYS A 28 29.63 -3.48 -20.37
C LYS A 28 30.31 -2.14 -20.14
N ASP A 29 29.57 -1.04 -20.23
CA ASP A 29 30.04 0.31 -19.94
C ASP A 29 29.18 0.95 -18.85
N LYS A 30 29.82 1.44 -17.79
CA LYS A 30 29.13 2.08 -16.66
C LYS A 30 28.28 3.28 -17.12
N SER A 31 28.74 4.02 -18.12
CA SER A 31 28.05 5.21 -18.62
C SER A 31 26.66 4.91 -19.19
N GLU A 32 26.36 3.65 -19.52
CA GLU A 32 25.04 3.22 -19.97
C GLU A 32 23.95 3.39 -18.89
N ILE A 33 24.33 3.36 -17.60
CA ILE A 33 23.38 3.30 -16.47
C ILE A 33 23.59 4.39 -15.41
N VAL A 34 24.69 5.14 -15.46
CA VAL A 34 24.88 6.29 -14.56
C VAL A 34 23.79 7.33 -14.81
N GLY A 35 23.08 7.72 -13.76
CA GLY A 35 21.92 8.61 -13.82
C GLY A 35 20.58 7.92 -14.13
N LEU A 36 20.57 6.61 -14.38
CA LEU A 36 19.33 5.81 -14.40
C LEU A 36 18.92 5.43 -12.97
N VAL A 37 17.70 4.93 -12.84
CA VAL A 37 17.11 4.46 -11.59
C VAL A 37 17.04 2.93 -11.59
N ALA A 38 17.37 2.32 -10.45
CA ALA A 38 17.19 0.89 -10.23
C ALA A 38 15.69 0.54 -10.23
N GLY A 39 15.25 -0.20 -11.24
CA GLY A 39 13.89 -0.73 -11.34
C GLY A 39 13.65 -1.99 -10.50
N ASP A 40 14.67 -2.50 -9.82
CA ASP A 40 14.62 -3.63 -8.89
C ASP A 40 15.83 -3.56 -7.93
N THR A 41 15.79 -4.30 -6.82
CA THR A 41 16.91 -4.38 -5.86
C THR A 41 18.04 -5.23 -6.42
N VAL A 42 19.22 -4.63 -6.57
CA VAL A 42 20.44 -5.26 -7.09
C VAL A 42 21.43 -5.50 -5.95
N TYR A 43 21.86 -6.75 -5.78
CA TYR A 43 22.81 -7.14 -4.74
C TYR A 43 24.26 -7.01 -5.21
N ALA A 44 25.18 -6.81 -4.27
CA ALA A 44 26.60 -6.72 -4.56
C ALA A 44 27.11 -8.03 -5.19
N GLY A 45 27.84 -7.93 -6.30
CA GLY A 45 28.37 -9.08 -7.03
C GLY A 45 27.45 -9.63 -8.13
N GLU A 46 26.22 -9.12 -8.27
CA GLU A 46 25.36 -9.47 -9.40
C GLU A 46 25.82 -8.82 -10.71
N TYR A 47 25.53 -9.49 -11.83
CA TYR A 47 25.60 -8.85 -13.14
C TYR A 47 24.51 -7.78 -13.25
N LEU A 48 24.88 -6.65 -13.84
CA LEU A 48 23.97 -5.56 -14.12
C LEU A 48 23.35 -5.80 -15.50
N TRP A 49 22.03 -5.95 -15.54
CA TRP A 49 21.26 -6.21 -16.76
C TRP A 49 20.52 -4.94 -17.16
N ARG A 50 20.56 -4.53 -18.44
CA ARG A 50 19.92 -3.27 -18.90
C ARG A 50 18.45 -3.19 -18.53
N SER A 51 17.75 -4.31 -18.65
CA SER A 51 16.34 -4.46 -18.33
C SER A 51 15.97 -4.12 -16.88
N ARG A 52 16.94 -4.05 -15.95
CA ARG A 52 16.73 -3.72 -14.53
C ARG A 52 16.84 -2.23 -14.22
N PHE A 53 17.14 -1.40 -15.21
CA PHE A 53 17.34 0.04 -15.03
C PHE A 53 16.41 0.83 -15.93
N ILE A 54 15.82 1.89 -15.38
CA ILE A 54 14.85 2.73 -16.07
C ILE A 54 15.25 4.19 -15.95
N SER A 55 14.77 5.05 -16.85
CA SER A 55 15.01 6.49 -16.74
C SER A 55 14.31 7.07 -15.52
N GLU A 56 14.79 8.20 -15.02
CA GLU A 56 14.16 8.94 -13.92
C GLU A 56 12.72 9.35 -14.26
N ASP A 57 12.47 9.77 -15.51
CA ASP A 57 11.11 10.06 -15.99
C ASP A 57 10.21 8.82 -15.97
N ALA A 58 10.71 7.65 -16.41
CA ALA A 58 9.97 6.40 -16.39
C ALA A 58 9.78 5.86 -14.96
N TYR A 59 10.72 6.13 -14.06
CA TYR A 59 10.57 5.85 -12.63
C TYR A 59 9.51 6.76 -12.03
N ALA A 60 9.55 8.06 -12.28
CA ALA A 60 8.54 9.01 -11.81
C ALA A 60 7.16 8.71 -12.39
N GLU A 61 7.06 8.28 -13.65
CA GLU A 61 5.80 7.83 -14.26
C GLU A 61 5.33 6.51 -13.65
N ASN A 62 6.23 5.54 -13.38
CA ASN A 62 5.88 4.32 -12.66
C ASN A 62 5.45 4.61 -11.23
N GLU A 63 6.19 5.40 -10.47
CA GLU A 63 5.86 5.82 -9.10
C GLU A 63 4.50 6.53 -9.07
N LYS A 64 4.19 7.34 -10.09
CA LYS A 64 2.84 7.94 -10.26
C LYS A 64 1.78 6.91 -10.65
N ARG A 65 2.09 5.94 -11.50
CA ARG A 65 1.19 4.85 -11.92
C ARG A 65 0.98 3.81 -10.81
N THR A 66 1.93 3.69 -9.90
CA THR A 66 1.94 2.85 -8.69
C THR A 66 1.76 3.68 -7.43
N GLY A 67 1.30 4.94 -7.51
CA GLY A 67 1.18 5.87 -6.36
C GLY A 67 0.22 5.36 -5.26
N TYR A 68 -0.46 4.26 -5.54
CA TYR A 68 -1.30 3.50 -4.63
C TYR A 68 -0.56 2.42 -3.83
N GLY A 69 0.76 2.23 -4.04
CA GLY A 69 1.56 1.24 -3.32
C GLY A 69 1.15 -0.22 -3.58
N LEU A 70 0.56 -0.50 -4.75
CA LEU A 70 0.08 -1.84 -5.10
C LEU A 70 1.19 -2.70 -5.68
N SER A 71 1.34 -3.92 -5.17
CA SER A 71 2.14 -4.99 -5.76
C SER A 71 1.28 -5.94 -6.59
N ASP A 72 1.90 -6.78 -7.43
CA ASP A 72 1.19 -7.76 -8.26
C ASP A 72 0.25 -8.64 -7.42
N GLY A 73 -1.04 -8.65 -7.77
CA GLY A 73 -2.07 -9.41 -7.06
C GLY A 73 -2.70 -8.72 -5.85
N THR A 74 -2.33 -7.46 -5.59
CA THR A 74 -3.01 -6.59 -4.62
C THR A 74 -3.91 -5.56 -5.31
N TYR A 75 -4.99 -5.20 -4.63
CA TYR A 75 -6.04 -4.32 -5.12
C TYR A 75 -6.45 -3.36 -4.00
N LEU A 76 -6.89 -2.17 -4.37
CA LEU A 76 -7.63 -1.32 -3.45
C LEU A 76 -9.12 -1.67 -3.53
N LEU A 77 -9.71 -1.94 -2.36
CA LEU A 77 -11.13 -2.22 -2.23
C LEU A 77 -11.76 -1.22 -1.27
N THR A 78 -12.66 -0.40 -1.78
CA THR A 78 -13.54 0.44 -0.97
C THR A 78 -14.72 -0.37 -0.47
N ILE A 79 -14.97 -0.36 0.84
CA ILE A 79 -16.20 -0.88 1.44
C ILE A 79 -16.91 0.20 2.24
N GLY A 80 -18.24 0.19 2.20
CA GLY A 80 -19.08 0.98 3.07
C GLY A 80 -19.00 0.46 4.51
N LEU A 81 -18.80 1.36 5.46
CA LEU A 81 -18.81 1.01 6.87
C LEU A 81 -20.24 0.86 7.38
N PRO A 82 -20.58 -0.27 8.03
CA PRO A 82 -21.77 -0.33 8.84
C PRO A 82 -21.63 0.61 10.04
N SER A 83 -22.76 1.18 10.49
CA SER A 83 -22.81 2.18 11.56
C SER A 83 -22.21 1.68 12.88
N GLU A 84 -22.24 0.37 13.14
CA GLU A 84 -21.67 -0.23 14.34
C GLU A 84 -20.14 -0.18 14.37
N SER A 85 -19.50 -0.06 13.20
CA SER A 85 -18.03 -0.01 13.05
C SER A 85 -17.49 1.41 12.94
N SER A 86 -18.36 2.44 12.92
CA SER A 86 -17.96 3.84 12.76
C SER A 86 -17.09 4.37 13.90
N GLY A 87 -17.20 3.79 15.11
CA GLY A 87 -16.39 4.21 16.27
C GLY A 87 -14.90 3.96 16.07
N ILE A 88 -14.51 2.75 15.67
CA ILE A 88 -13.11 2.42 15.35
C ILE A 88 -12.68 3.10 14.05
N ALA A 89 -13.55 3.16 13.04
CA ALA A 89 -13.18 3.79 11.78
C ALA A 89 -12.80 5.28 11.91
N GLY A 90 -13.30 6.00 12.92
CA GLY A 90 -12.94 7.41 13.13
C GLY A 90 -11.48 7.61 13.57
N ILE A 91 -10.86 6.58 14.15
CA ILE A 91 -9.45 6.61 14.58
C ILE A 91 -8.50 5.95 13.60
N LEU A 92 -8.99 5.16 12.64
CA LEU A 92 -8.16 4.48 11.64
C LEU A 92 -7.50 5.50 10.71
N ARG A 93 -6.23 5.27 10.37
CA ARG A 93 -5.44 6.03 9.41
C ARG A 93 -4.76 5.12 8.41
N ALA A 94 -4.31 5.71 7.30
CA ALA A 94 -3.53 4.99 6.29
C ALA A 94 -2.36 4.24 6.96
N GLY A 95 -2.23 2.95 6.64
CA GLY A 95 -1.19 2.07 7.19
C GLY A 95 -1.61 1.25 8.41
N ASP A 96 -2.74 1.55 9.05
CA ASP A 96 -3.25 0.72 10.15
C ASP A 96 -3.60 -0.70 9.68
N ALA A 97 -3.41 -1.68 10.55
CA ALA A 97 -3.80 -3.07 10.31
C ALA A 97 -5.04 -3.41 11.14
N VAL A 98 -6.06 -3.99 10.50
CA VAL A 98 -7.29 -4.39 11.16
C VAL A 98 -7.57 -5.88 11.00
N ASP A 99 -8.18 -6.47 12.03
CA ASP A 99 -8.85 -7.75 11.89
C ASP A 99 -10.34 -7.52 11.56
N VAL A 100 -10.90 -8.42 10.76
CA VAL A 100 -12.30 -8.33 10.30
C VAL A 100 -13.06 -9.50 10.90
N TYR A 101 -14.20 -9.19 11.52
CA TYR A 101 -15.12 -10.16 12.07
C TYR A 101 -16.42 -10.15 11.28
N GLY A 102 -16.89 -11.35 10.95
CA GLY A 102 -18.21 -11.60 10.43
C GLY A 102 -19.08 -12.22 11.53
N TYR A 103 -20.39 -12.10 11.40
CA TYR A 103 -21.31 -12.96 12.15
C TYR A 103 -22.34 -13.59 11.23
N THR A 104 -22.74 -14.81 11.58
CA THR A 104 -23.83 -15.54 10.93
C THR A 104 -24.95 -15.73 11.93
N ASP A 105 -26.18 -15.50 11.49
CA ASP A 105 -27.37 -15.92 12.23
C ASP A 105 -27.74 -17.32 11.75
N ASP A 106 -27.27 -18.32 12.49
CA ASP A 106 -27.73 -19.69 12.34
C ASP A 106 -28.65 -20.00 13.50
N SER A 107 -29.93 -20.21 13.19
CA SER A 107 -30.90 -20.79 14.11
C SER A 107 -31.10 -20.01 15.42
N GLY A 108 -31.02 -18.67 15.40
CA GLY A 108 -31.31 -17.80 16.54
C GLY A 108 -30.14 -17.61 17.52
N SER A 109 -28.93 -18.01 17.14
CA SER A 109 -27.69 -17.73 17.89
C SER A 109 -26.69 -17.01 16.99
N THR A 110 -26.26 -15.82 17.41
CA THR A 110 -25.20 -15.07 16.73
C THR A 110 -23.85 -15.73 16.96
N VAL A 111 -23.25 -16.29 15.92
CA VAL A 111 -21.88 -16.80 15.96
C VAL A 111 -20.95 -15.78 15.33
N VAL A 112 -20.05 -15.21 16.14
CA VAL A 112 -19.03 -14.26 15.68
C VAL A 112 -17.76 -15.03 15.32
N SER A 113 -17.23 -14.79 14.13
CA SER A 113 -15.99 -15.42 13.64
C SER A 113 -15.04 -14.38 13.07
N LYS A 114 -13.75 -14.49 13.41
CA LYS A 114 -12.70 -13.71 12.74
C LYS A 114 -12.51 -14.26 11.33
N VAL A 115 -12.84 -13.46 10.33
CA VAL A 115 -12.79 -13.89 8.91
C VAL A 115 -11.48 -13.51 8.25
N LEU A 116 -10.90 -12.36 8.60
CA LEU A 116 -9.64 -11.85 8.06
C LEU A 116 -8.80 -11.28 9.20
N THR A 117 -7.49 -11.34 9.05
CA THR A 117 -6.51 -10.91 10.05
C THR A 117 -5.48 -10.02 9.38
N GLY A 118 -5.18 -8.88 10.00
CA GLY A 118 -4.13 -7.96 9.55
C GLY A 118 -4.34 -7.39 8.14
N VAL A 119 -5.56 -6.99 7.80
CA VAL A 119 -5.84 -6.30 6.54
C VAL A 119 -5.42 -4.84 6.66
N THR A 120 -4.61 -4.36 5.71
CA THR A 120 -4.08 -3.00 5.74
C THR A 120 -5.10 -1.98 5.24
N VAL A 121 -5.32 -0.94 6.04
CA VAL A 121 -6.09 0.24 5.68
C VAL A 121 -5.24 1.10 4.75
N TYR A 122 -5.76 1.36 3.54
CA TYR A 122 -5.16 2.30 2.61
C TYR A 122 -5.57 3.73 2.95
N GLU A 123 -6.86 3.98 3.15
CA GLU A 123 -7.39 5.27 3.61
C GLU A 123 -8.80 5.11 4.18
N VAL A 124 -9.25 6.13 4.93
CA VAL A 124 -10.62 6.22 5.45
C VAL A 124 -11.28 7.46 4.88
N LEU A 125 -12.49 7.31 4.35
CA LEU A 125 -13.22 8.38 3.68
C LEU A 125 -14.50 8.74 4.44
N ASN A 126 -14.82 10.02 4.48
CA ASN A 126 -16.15 10.48 4.90
C ASN A 126 -17.20 10.31 3.80
N LYS A 127 -18.45 10.74 4.05
CA LYS A 127 -19.56 10.61 3.08
C LYS A 127 -19.36 11.40 1.78
N LYS A 128 -18.48 12.40 1.81
CA LYS A 128 -18.12 13.24 0.64
C LYS A 128 -16.90 12.67 -0.11
N LEU A 129 -16.43 11.48 0.26
CA LEU A 129 -15.23 10.85 -0.29
C LEU A 129 -13.96 11.68 -0.06
N VAL A 130 -13.90 12.40 1.06
CA VAL A 130 -12.68 13.09 1.51
C VAL A 130 -11.96 12.23 2.51
N SER A 131 -10.64 12.10 2.35
CA SER A 131 -9.76 11.34 3.25
C SER A 131 -9.69 11.98 4.63
N LEU A 132 -9.80 11.16 5.68
CA LEU A 132 -9.63 11.62 7.06
C LEU A 132 -8.18 12.03 7.36
N ASP A 133 -7.20 11.39 6.72
CA ASP A 133 -5.78 11.78 6.80
C ASP A 133 -5.57 13.19 6.23
N ASP A 134 -6.23 13.51 5.11
CA ASP A 134 -6.17 14.85 4.51
C ASP A 134 -6.83 15.90 5.41
N LEU A 135 -7.98 15.58 6.02
CA LEU A 135 -8.65 16.47 6.96
C LEU A 135 -7.80 16.74 8.21
N ASP A 136 -7.09 15.72 8.72
CA ASP A 136 -6.14 15.89 9.82
C ASP A 136 -4.96 16.79 9.42
N ALA A 137 -4.42 16.63 8.21
CA ALA A 137 -3.36 17.46 7.68
C ALA A 137 -3.82 18.93 7.50
N GLU A 138 -5.02 19.13 6.97
CA GLU A 138 -5.61 20.46 6.79
C GLU A 138 -5.86 21.15 8.14
N LYS A 139 -6.42 20.43 9.11
CA LYS A 139 -6.63 20.94 10.48
C LYS A 139 -5.32 21.32 11.16
N LYS A 140 -4.24 20.59 10.90
CA LYS A 140 -2.91 20.89 11.45
C LYS A 140 -2.29 22.14 10.83
N THR A 141 -2.58 22.42 9.56
CA THR A 141 -2.08 23.61 8.85
C THR A 141 -2.94 24.85 9.09
N ASN A 142 -4.22 24.68 9.44
CA ASN A 142 -5.16 25.76 9.76
C ASN A 142 -5.74 25.62 11.19
N PRO A 143 -4.94 25.84 12.24
CA PRO A 143 -5.36 25.61 13.63
C PRO A 143 -6.45 26.56 14.14
N ASP A 144 -6.67 27.70 13.48
CA ASP A 144 -7.68 28.69 13.84
C ASP A 144 -9.09 28.38 13.26
N THR A 145 -9.20 27.39 12.37
CA THR A 145 -10.48 26.94 11.82
C THR A 145 -11.28 26.16 12.86
N ASP A 146 -12.61 26.36 12.90
CA ASP A 146 -13.48 25.67 13.84
C ASP A 146 -13.44 24.15 13.56
N PRO A 147 -13.16 23.29 14.56
CA PRO A 147 -13.16 21.84 14.37
C PRO A 147 -14.46 21.27 13.80
N SER A 148 -15.59 21.98 13.96
CA SER A 148 -16.89 21.58 13.43
C SER A 148 -17.05 21.82 11.93
N ASP A 149 -16.14 22.58 11.30
CA ASP A 149 -16.11 22.76 9.84
C ASP A 149 -15.57 21.50 9.12
N TYR A 150 -14.91 20.60 9.85
CA TYR A 150 -14.37 19.35 9.32
C TYR A 150 -15.32 18.18 9.56
N ASP A 151 -15.63 17.43 8.49
CA ASP A 151 -16.46 16.22 8.57
C ASP A 151 -15.59 14.97 8.76
N PHE A 152 -15.31 14.65 10.03
CA PHE A 152 -14.57 13.45 10.43
C PHE A 152 -15.43 12.18 10.56
N ALA A 153 -16.71 12.20 10.13
CA ALA A 153 -17.56 11.03 10.24
C ALA A 153 -17.17 9.98 9.16
N PRO A 154 -16.58 8.84 9.55
CA PRO A 154 -16.16 7.83 8.58
C PRO A 154 -17.37 7.17 7.93
N ALA A 155 -17.31 6.98 6.61
CA ALA A 155 -18.35 6.35 5.83
C ALA A 155 -17.84 5.17 5.01
N TYR A 156 -16.58 5.23 4.56
CA TYR A 156 -15.95 4.17 3.77
C TYR A 156 -14.53 3.91 4.28
N VAL A 157 -14.07 2.68 4.11
CA VAL A 157 -12.66 2.33 4.27
C VAL A 157 -12.17 1.72 2.97
N VAL A 158 -11.00 2.15 2.53
CA VAL A 158 -10.29 1.52 1.42
C VAL A 158 -9.24 0.61 2.03
N PHE A 159 -9.25 -0.67 1.64
CA PHE A 159 -8.28 -1.66 2.06
C PHE A 159 -7.35 -2.03 0.92
N THR A 160 -6.09 -2.32 1.25
CA THR A 160 -5.20 -3.06 0.36
C THR A 160 -5.42 -4.56 0.57
N VAL A 161 -5.90 -5.25 -0.46
CA VAL A 161 -6.36 -6.64 -0.37
C VAL A 161 -5.91 -7.49 -1.55
N ASN A 162 -5.85 -8.80 -1.36
CA ASN A 162 -5.81 -9.75 -2.47
C ASN A 162 -7.24 -10.16 -2.92
N GLU A 163 -7.33 -10.95 -4.00
CA GLU A 163 -8.62 -11.37 -4.57
C GLU A 163 -9.51 -12.15 -3.57
N GLN A 164 -8.91 -13.00 -2.73
CA GLN A 164 -9.66 -13.81 -1.75
C GLN A 164 -10.21 -12.92 -0.63
N GLN A 165 -9.40 -12.02 -0.10
CA GLN A 165 -9.81 -11.04 0.91
C GLN A 165 -10.94 -10.14 0.37
N ALA A 166 -10.82 -9.69 -0.88
CA ALA A 166 -11.85 -8.87 -1.52
C ALA A 166 -13.20 -9.58 -1.57
N LYS A 167 -13.23 -10.86 -1.98
CA LYS A 167 -14.47 -11.66 -2.01
C LYS A 167 -15.14 -11.77 -0.63
N VAL A 168 -14.34 -11.97 0.42
CA VAL A 168 -14.84 -12.07 1.80
C VAL A 168 -15.45 -10.73 2.25
N LEU A 169 -14.72 -9.63 2.04
CA LEU A 169 -15.17 -8.29 2.43
C LEU A 169 -16.45 -7.86 1.71
N ILE A 170 -16.53 -8.08 0.40
CA ILE A 170 -17.73 -7.78 -0.40
C ILE A 170 -18.94 -8.58 0.10
N GLY A 171 -18.73 -9.85 0.48
CA GLY A 171 -19.79 -10.67 1.07
C GLY A 171 -20.30 -10.10 2.39
N LEU A 172 -19.39 -9.77 3.30
CA LEU A 172 -19.75 -9.21 4.61
C LEU A 172 -20.39 -7.82 4.53
N GLU A 173 -19.93 -6.97 3.60
CA GLU A 173 -20.55 -5.66 3.36
C GLU A 173 -22.01 -5.83 2.92
N LYS A 174 -22.28 -6.74 1.99
CA LYS A 174 -23.63 -7.04 1.52
C LYS A 174 -24.53 -7.56 2.65
N ASP A 175 -24.00 -8.42 3.50
CA ASP A 175 -24.72 -9.01 4.63
C ASP A 175 -24.80 -8.07 5.85
N LYS A 176 -24.14 -6.91 5.78
CA LYS A 176 -24.03 -5.91 6.86
C LYS A 176 -23.52 -6.49 8.17
N SER A 177 -22.70 -7.55 8.11
CA SER A 177 -22.25 -8.31 9.27
C SER A 177 -20.78 -8.05 9.62
N LEU A 178 -20.26 -6.88 9.23
CA LEU A 178 -18.85 -6.55 9.29
C LEU A 178 -18.49 -5.72 10.54
N HIS A 179 -17.54 -6.24 11.33
CA HIS A 179 -16.89 -5.51 12.41
C HIS A 179 -15.38 -5.43 12.20
N LEU A 180 -14.81 -4.26 12.46
CA LEU A 180 -13.37 -4.02 12.40
C LEU A 180 -12.80 -3.90 13.81
N THR A 181 -11.64 -4.49 14.03
CA THR A 181 -10.83 -4.23 15.23
C THR A 181 -9.44 -3.79 14.84
N LEU A 182 -9.01 -2.64 15.35
CA LEU A 182 -7.65 -2.15 15.18
C LEU A 182 -6.67 -3.07 15.91
N ARG A 183 -5.62 -3.51 15.22
CA ARG A 183 -4.53 -4.30 15.78
C ARG A 183 -3.37 -3.36 16.09
N GLU A 184 -2.73 -3.57 17.22
CA GLU A 184 -1.44 -2.93 17.51
C GLU A 184 -0.42 -3.47 16.50
N THR A 185 0.05 -2.61 15.61
CA THR A 185 1.17 -2.92 14.74
C THR A 185 2.38 -3.05 15.67
N GLU A 186 2.85 -4.28 15.93
CA GLU A 186 4.13 -4.49 16.60
C GLU A 186 5.16 -3.64 15.84
N ALA A 187 5.74 -2.65 16.53
CA ALA A 187 6.89 -1.92 16.02
C ALA A 187 7.94 -2.97 15.63
N GLN A 188 8.28 -3.04 14.34
CA GLN A 188 9.38 -3.88 13.91
C GLN A 188 10.63 -3.49 14.73
N PRO A 189 11.30 -4.45 15.39
CA PRO A 189 12.53 -4.18 16.15
C PRO A 189 13.69 -3.76 15.25
#